data_AF-A0A967I7C6-F1
#
_entry.id   AF-A0A967I7C6-F1
#
_cell.length_a   1.000
_cell.length_b   1.000
_cell.length_c   1.000
_cell.angle_alpha   90.00
_cell.angle_beta   90.00
_cell.angle_gamma   90.00
#
_symmetry.space_group_name_H-M   'P 1'
#
loop_
_entity.id
_entity.type
_entity.pdbx_description
1 polymer ?
#
loop_
_entity_poly.entity_id
_entity_poly.type
_entity_poly.pdbx_seq_one_letter_code
_entity_poly.pdbx_strand_id
1 'polypeptide(L)' 'MDRVFIENLTVETVIGIYDWEREIRQAVSLDLEMDYDIQAAAASDDIADTLDYKAVSKRLIRFIEQSQFQLVET' A
#
# COMPACT_ATOMS: atom_id res chain seq x y z
N MET A 1 8.83 2.19 -20.19
CA MET A 1 8.05 2.61 -19.02
C MET A 1 7.98 1.37 -18.17
N ASP A 2 8.61 1.44 -17.01
CA ASP A 2 8.78 0.29 -16.15
C ASP A 2 7.76 0.36 -15.01
N ARG A 3 7.61 -0.76 -14.30
CA ARG A 3 6.57 -0.92 -13.30
C ARG A 3 7.15 -1.44 -12.01
N VAL A 4 6.69 -0.85 -10.91
CA VAL A 4 6.99 -1.33 -9.56
C VAL A 4 5.74 -1.98 -9.01
N PHE A 5 5.90 -3.22 -8.58
CA PHE A 5 4.82 -4.03 -8.03
C PHE A 5 5.03 -4.23 -6.53
N ILE A 6 3.96 -4.07 -5.76
CA ILE A 6 3.86 -4.51 -4.37
C ILE A 6 2.70 -5.50 -4.34
N GLU A 7 3.01 -6.78 -4.18
CA GLU A 7 2.02 -7.84 -4.13
C GLU A 7 1.73 -8.27 -2.69
N ASN A 8 0.46 -8.53 -2.41
CA ASN A 8 -0.05 -9.10 -1.18
C ASN A 8 0.37 -8.34 0.09
N LEU A 9 0.38 -7.01 0.05
CA LEU A 9 0.65 -6.20 1.24
C LEU A 9 -0.55 -6.32 2.20
N THR A 10 -0.37 -7.11 3.25
CA THR A 10 -1.42 -7.41 4.23
C THR A 10 -1.33 -6.49 5.44
N VAL A 11 -2.45 -5.87 5.81
CA VAL A 11 -2.56 -4.92 6.93
C VAL A 11 -3.83 -5.21 7.73
N GLU A 12 -3.74 -5.21 9.06
CA GLU A 12 -4.91 -5.36 9.91
C GLU A 12 -5.58 -4.02 10.19
N THR A 13 -6.85 -3.88 9.82
CA THR A 13 -7.63 -2.68 10.07
C THR A 13 -9.08 -3.00 10.41
N VAL A 14 -9.81 -2.01 10.89
CA VAL A 14 -11.26 -2.10 11.10
C VAL A 14 -11.94 -1.62 9.84
N ILE A 15 -12.51 -2.54 9.09
CA ILE A 15 -13.20 -2.27 7.82
C ILE A 15 -14.51 -3.05 7.79
N GLY A 16 -15.57 -2.42 7.27
CA GLY A 16 -16.87 -3.04 7.14
C GLY A 16 -18.03 -2.08 7.39
N ILE A 17 -19.17 -2.43 6.82
CA ILE A 17 -20.40 -1.63 6.82
C ILE A 17 -21.26 -2.00 8.03
N TYR A 18 -21.18 -3.26 8.48
CA TYR A 18 -21.97 -3.74 9.60
C TYR A 18 -21.31 -3.40 10.94
N ASP A 19 -22.13 -3.09 11.95
CA ASP A 19 -21.64 -2.72 13.28
C ASP A 19 -20.72 -3.79 13.90
N TRP A 20 -21.02 -5.07 13.66
CA TRP A 20 -20.20 -6.19 14.15
C TRP A 20 -18.82 -6.25 13.46
N GLU A 21 -18.69 -5.81 12.22
CA GLU A 21 -17.40 -5.73 11.52
C GLU A 21 -16.53 -4.62 12.12
N ARG A 22 -17.15 -3.59 12.71
CA ARG A 22 -16.45 -2.49 13.37
C ARG A 22 -15.91 -2.86 14.76
N GLU A 23 -16.30 -4.02 15.30
CA GLU A 23 -15.80 -4.54 16.58
C GLU A 23 -14.58 -5.47 16.44
N ILE A 24 -14.22 -5.86 15.22
CA ILE A 24 -13.11 -6.78 14.93
C ILE A 24 -12.10 -6.15 13.98
N ARG A 25 -10.82 -6.54 14.11
CA ARG A 25 -9.80 -6.22 13.11
C ARG A 25 -9.80 -7.31 12.04
N GLN A 26 -9.79 -6.91 10.79
CA GLN A 26 -9.75 -7.78 9.62
C GLN A 26 -8.46 -7.53 8.85
N ALA A 27 -7.89 -8.59 8.27
CA ALA A 27 -6.74 -8.48 7.39
C ALA A 27 -7.19 -8.03 6.00
N VAL A 28 -6.69 -6.89 5.55
CA VAL A 28 -6.86 -6.37 4.18
C VAL A 28 -5.56 -6.61 3.43
N SER A 29 -5.65 -7.30 2.29
CA SER A 29 -4.53 -7.45 1.36
C SER A 29 -4.73 -6.53 0.17
N LEU A 30 -3.65 -5.92 -0.30
CA LEU A 30 -3.64 -5.06 -1.47
C LEU A 30 -2.48 -5.39 -2.40
N ASP A 31 -2.79 -5.36 -3.68
CA ASP A 31 -1.83 -5.40 -4.77
C ASP A 31 -1.75 -3.99 -5.37
N LEU A 32 -0.53 -3.47 -5.48
CA LEU A 32 -0.28 -2.14 -6.03
C LEU A 32 0.68 -2.24 -7.22
N GLU A 33 0.25 -1.65 -8.33
CA GLU A 33 1.04 -1.48 -9.54
C GLU A 33 1.27 0.02 -9.77
N MET A 34 2.53 0.43 -9.86
CA MET A 34 2.93 1.83 -10.08
C MET A 34 3.79 1.93 -11.32
N ASP A 35 3.31 2.68 -12.32
CA ASP A 35 4.12 3.06 -13.47
C ASP A 35 5.17 4.10 -13.03
N TYR A 36 6.46 3.80 -13.21
CA TYR A 36 7.56 4.71 -12.89
C TYR A 36 8.71 4.54 -13.88
N ASP A 37 9.34 5.65 -14.27
CA ASP A 37 10.51 5.60 -15.13
C ASP A 37 11.76 5.24 -14.31
N ILE A 38 12.15 3.96 -14.33
CA ILE A 38 13.31 3.47 -13.59
C ILE A 38 14.62 3.65 -14.36
N GLN A 39 14.61 4.25 -15.56
CA GLN A 39 15.84 4.35 -16.37
C GLN A 39 16.93 5.18 -15.69
N ALA A 40 16.55 6.24 -14.96
CA ALA A 40 17.48 7.06 -14.18
C ALA A 40 18.07 6.27 -12.99
N ALA A 41 17.21 5.57 -12.25
CA ALA A 41 17.58 4.72 -11.12
C ALA A 41 18.54 3.57 -11.51
N ALA A 42 18.27 2.92 -12.64
CA ALA A 42 19.11 1.84 -13.16
C ALA A 42 20.50 2.33 -13.60
N ALA A 43 20.63 3.61 -13.95
CA ALA A 43 21.90 4.22 -14.36
C ALA A 43 22.71 4.76 -13.17
N SER A 44 22.06 5.21 -12.09
CA SER A 44 22.72 5.82 -10.94
C SER A 44 23.03 4.87 -9.79
N ASP A 45 22.33 3.72 -9.68
CA ASP A 45 22.38 2.80 -8.53
C ASP A 45 22.11 3.51 -7.18
N ASP A 46 21.45 4.68 -7.22
CA ASP A 46 21.07 5.47 -6.06
C ASP A 46 19.60 5.26 -5.73
N ILE A 47 19.33 4.86 -4.48
CA ILE A 47 17.97 4.68 -3.96
C ILE A 47 17.17 5.99 -3.98
N ALA A 48 17.83 7.15 -4.00
CA ALA A 48 17.21 8.46 -4.10
C ALA A 48 16.54 8.73 -5.47
N ASP A 49 17.03 8.09 -6.53
CA ASP A 49 16.46 8.19 -7.89
C ASP A 49 15.39 7.12 -8.15
N THR A 50 15.28 6.15 -7.23
CA THR A 50 14.32 5.04 -7.31
C THR A 50 12.99 5.42 -6.66
N LEU A 51 11.91 4.77 -7.11
CA LEU A 51 10.68 4.73 -6.34
C LEU A 51 10.89 3.83 -5.10
N ASP A 52 11.02 4.43 -3.92
CA ASP A 52 11.18 3.70 -2.66
C ASP A 52 9.89 2.96 -2.27
N TYR A 53 9.75 1.73 -2.78
CA TYR A 53 8.65 0.83 -2.46
C TYR A 53 8.51 0.57 -0.96
N LYS A 54 9.59 0.65 -0.17
CA LYS A 54 9.53 0.50 1.30
C LYS A 54 8.88 1.71 1.96
N ALA A 55 9.18 2.93 1.49
CA ALA A 55 8.50 4.13 1.94
C ALA A 55 7.01 4.12 1.54
N VAL A 56 6.70 3.67 0.33
CA VAL A 56 5.31 3.48 -0.15
C VAL A 56 4.56 2.49 0.74
N SER A 57 5.07 1.28 0.95
CA SER A 57 4.44 0.27 1.81
C SER A 57 4.23 0.80 3.23
N LYS A 58 5.21 1.47 3.83
CA LYS A 58 5.08 2.07 5.17
C LYS A 58 4.03 3.17 5.26
N ARG A 59 3.81 3.91 4.17
CA ARG A 59 2.76 4.93 4.11
C ARG A 59 1.39 4.28 3.99
N LEU A 60 1.26 3.26 3.14
CA LEU A 60 0.01 2.50 2.97
C LEU A 60 -0.40 1.79 4.26
N ILE A 61 0.52 1.07 4.91
CA ILE A 61 0.26 0.42 6.20
C ILE A 61 -0.30 1.43 7.20
N ARG A 62 0.41 2.56 7.41
CA ARG A 62 -0.04 3.58 8.37
C ARG A 62 -1.40 4.18 8.02
N PHE A 63 -1.64 4.44 6.74
CA PHE A 63 -2.92 4.96 6.28
C PHE A 63 -4.04 3.97 6.58
N ILE A 64 -3.87 2.70 6.23
CA ILE A 64 -4.87 1.64 6.39
C ILE A 64 -5.12 1.33 7.87
N GLU A 65 -4.07 1.24 8.69
CA GLU A 65 -4.19 1.00 10.15
C GLU A 65 -4.95 2.10 10.89
N GLN A 66 -4.84 3.35 10.44
CA GLN A 66 -5.51 4.50 11.06
C GLN A 66 -6.93 4.70 10.56
N SER A 67 -7.29 4.01 9.48
CA SER A 67 -8.57 4.18 8.84
C SER A 67 -9.65 3.32 9.50
N GLN A 68 -10.89 3.83 9.49
CA GLN A 68 -12.09 3.10 9.91
C GLN A 68 -13.15 3.15 8.81
N PHE A 69 -12.72 2.92 7.58
CA PHE A 69 -13.57 3.01 6.41
C PHE A 69 -14.68 1.96 6.47
N GLN A 70 -15.84 2.34 5.95
CA GLN A 70 -16.96 1.41 5.81
C GLN A 70 -16.86 0.61 4.52
N LEU A 71 -16.20 1.17 3.50
CA LEU A 71 -16.02 0.59 2.17
C LEU A 71 -14.53 0.47 1.85
N VAL A 72 -14.17 -0.54 1.05
CA VAL A 72 -12.79 -0.76 0.57
C VAL A 72 -12.38 0.33 -0.42
N GLU A 73 -13.37 0.97 -1.07
CA GLU A 73 -13.18 2.02 -2.07
C GLU A 73 -12.85 3.41 -1.51
N THR A 74 -12.91 3.60 -0.18
CA THR A 74 -12.66 4.89 0.51
C THR A 74 -11.28 4.96 1.12
#